data_AF-A0A1B4G725-F1
#
_entry.id   AF-A0A1B4G725-F1
#
_cell.length_a   1.000
_cell.length_b   1.000
_cell.length_c   1.000
_cell.angle_alpha   90.00
_cell.angle_beta   90.00
_cell.angle_gamma   90.00
#
_symmetry.space_group_name_H-M   'P 1'
#
loop_
_entity.id
_entity.type
_entity.pdbx_description
1 polymer ?
#
loop_
_entity_poly.entity_id
_entity_poly.type
_entity_poly.pdbx_seq_one_letter_code
_entity_poly.pdbx_strand_id
1 'polypeptide(L)' 'MHKSATSPLDVATIGVERLSALAGLLAVEDVTFAFTNLSPLVQVALFGTFEAGLLEVRAALLQMAATGHGARHSA' A
#
# COMPACT_ATOMS: atom_id res chain seq x y z
N MET A 1 14.34 24.78 0.49
CA MET A 1 14.09 23.38 0.08
C MET A 1 12.58 23.22 -0.07
N HIS A 2 12.05 23.20 -1.30
CA HIS A 2 10.64 22.89 -1.53
C HIS A 2 10.46 21.38 -1.26
N LYS A 3 9.97 21.04 -0.07
CA LYS A 3 9.51 19.68 0.21
C LYS A 3 8.20 19.53 -0.54
N SER A 4 8.26 18.99 -1.76
CA SER A 4 7.08 18.61 -2.53
C SER A 4 6.23 17.70 -1.65
N ALA A 5 5.14 18.22 -1.11
CA ALA A 5 4.21 17.43 -0.33
C ALA A 5 3.59 16.43 -1.31
N THR A 6 3.97 15.16 -1.17
CA THR A 6 3.43 14.04 -1.94
C THR A 6 1.92 14.04 -1.70
N SER A 7 1.12 14.16 -2.77
CA SER A 7 -0.32 14.23 -2.61
C SER A 7 -0.86 12.91 -2.05
N PRO A 8 -2.01 12.90 -1.35
CA PRO A 8 -2.63 11.65 -0.89
C PRO A 8 -2.86 10.66 -2.05
N LEU A 9 -3.13 11.14 -3.26
CA LEU A 9 -3.25 10.31 -4.45
C LEU A 9 -1.92 9.66 -4.84
N ASP A 10 -0.81 10.41 -4.76
CA ASP A 10 0.53 9.87 -5.04
C ASP A 10 0.88 8.78 -4.02
N VAL A 11 0.56 8.98 -2.74
CA VAL A 11 0.76 7.97 -1.68
C VAL A 11 -0.07 6.71 -1.94
N ALA A 12 -1.34 6.87 -2.29
CA ALA A 12 -2.21 5.74 -2.64
C ALA A 12 -1.69 4.97 -3.86
N THR A 13 -1.26 5.69 -4.90
CA THR A 13 -0.72 5.10 -6.14
C THR A 13 0.55 4.30 -5.85
N ILE A 14 1.51 4.89 -5.12
CA ILE A 14 2.76 4.22 -4.72
C ILE A 14 2.46 2.96 -3.88
N GLY A 15 1.49 3.04 -2.97
CA GLY A 15 1.10 1.90 -2.15
C GLY A 15 0.49 0.76 -3.00
N VAL A 16 -0.41 1.07 -3.93
CA VAL A 16 -1.02 0.08 -4.84
C VAL A 16 0.01 -0.56 -5.76
N GLU A 17 0.95 0.21 -6.32
CA GLU A 17 2.03 -0.30 -7.15
C GLU A 17 2.94 -1.28 -6.39
N ARG A 18 3.32 -0.92 -5.16
CA ARG A 18 4.12 -1.80 -4.28
C ARG A 18 3.40 -3.10 -3.95
N LEU A 19 2.11 -3.02 -3.59
CA LEU A 19 1.29 -4.20 -3.30
C LEU A 19 1.15 -5.10 -4.53
N SER A 20 0.94 -4.51 -5.71
CA SER A 20 0.84 -5.26 -6.97
C SER A 20 2.17 -5.92 -7.34
N ALA A 21 3.29 -5.23 -7.16
CA ALA A 21 4.62 -5.78 -7.42
C ALA A 21 4.93 -6.97 -6.50
N LEU A 22 4.61 -6.87 -5.22
CA LEU A 22 4.80 -7.96 -4.27
C LEU A 22 3.84 -9.13 -4.53
N ALA A 23 2.58 -8.88 -4.90
CA ALA A 23 1.64 -9.92 -5.30
C ALA A 23 2.12 -10.67 -6.56
N GLY A 24 2.65 -9.93 -7.54
CA GLY A 24 3.30 -10.51 -8.72
C GLY A 24 4.53 -11.35 -8.36
N LEU A 25 5.31 -10.93 -7.37
CA LEU A 25 6.46 -11.69 -6.87
C LEU A 25 6.01 -13.02 -6.24
N LEU A 26 4.97 -12.98 -5.40
CA LEU A 26 4.43 -14.18 -4.73
C LEU A 26 3.69 -15.12 -5.68
N ALA A 27 3.27 -14.65 -6.86
CA ALA A 27 2.68 -15.48 -7.91
C ALA A 27 3.73 -16.32 -8.67
N VAL A 28 5.02 -16.04 -8.49
CA VAL A 28 6.11 -16.85 -9.03
C VAL A 28 6.33 -18.06 -8.12
N GLU A 29 6.15 -19.27 -8.67
CA GLU A 29 6.18 -20.53 -7.93
C GLU A 29 7.49 -20.72 -7.12
N ASP A 30 8.64 -20.35 -7.69
CA ASP A 30 9.93 -20.39 -7.00
C ASP A 30 10.01 -19.43 -5.80
N VAL A 31 9.33 -18.28 -5.89
CA VAL A 31 9.29 -17.29 -4.80
C VAL A 31 8.32 -17.76 -3.71
N THR A 32 7.19 -18.36 -4.07
CA THR A 32 6.30 -19.01 -3.11
C THR A 32 7.04 -20.13 -2.37
N PHE A 33 7.81 -20.95 -3.09
CA PHE A 33 8.60 -22.03 -2.51
C PHE A 33 9.67 -21.48 -1.55
N ALA A 34 10.44 -20.48 -1.97
CA ALA A 34 11.42 -19.82 -1.12
C ALA A 34 10.77 -19.20 0.13
N PHE A 35 9.58 -18.60 -0.02
CA PHE A 35 8.81 -18.02 1.08
C PHE A 35 8.35 -19.08 2.09
N THR A 36 7.86 -20.23 1.62
CA THR A 36 7.45 -21.34 2.50
C THR A 36 8.60 -21.94 3.31
N ASN A 37 9.85 -21.80 2.81
CA ASN A 37 11.05 -22.22 3.53
C ASN A 37 11.57 -21.20 4.55
N LEU A 38 11.00 -19.99 4.62
CA LEU A 38 11.32 -19.02 5.66
C LEU A 38 10.67 -19.43 6.99
N SER A 39 11.22 -18.94 8.10
CA SER A 39 10.60 -19.16 9.40
C SER A 39 9.23 -18.48 9.47
N PRO A 40 8.26 -19.03 10.23
CA PRO A 40 6.92 -18.45 10.35
C PRO A 40 6.93 -16.98 10.80
N LEU A 41 7.89 -16.59 11.66
CA LEU A 41 8.04 -15.21 12.11
C LEU A 41 8.38 -14.26 10.94
N VAL A 42 9.25 -14.70 10.03
CA VAL A 42 9.66 -13.91 8.85
C VAL A 42 8.50 -13.83 7.84
N GLN A 43 7.77 -14.93 7.65
CA GLN A 43 6.57 -14.93 6.81
C GLN A 43 5.53 -13.92 7.32
N VAL A 44 5.25 -13.93 8.62
CA VAL A 44 4.33 -12.98 9.26
C VAL A 44 4.82 -11.54 9.15
N ALA A 45 6.13 -11.28 9.32
CA ALA A 45 6.68 -9.93 9.16
C ALA A 45 6.52 -9.38 7.73
N LEU A 46 6.66 -10.25 6.72
CA LEU A 46 6.42 -9.89 5.32
C LEU A 46 4.94 -9.59 5.05
N PHE A 47 4.02 -10.42 5.56
CA PHE A 47 2.58 -10.13 5.46
C PHE A 47 2.15 -8.88 6.24
N GLY A 48 2.75 -8.62 7.42
CA GLY A 48 2.49 -7.40 8.18
C GLY A 48 2.96 -6.14 7.45
N THR A 49 4.05 -6.23 6.68
CA THR A 49 4.51 -5.12 5.82
C THR A 49 3.49 -4.84 4.70
N PHE A 50 2.90 -5.90 4.12
CA PHE A 50 1.80 -5.78 3.16
C PHE A 50 0.56 -5.11 3.76
N GLU A 51 0.15 -5.56 4.95
CA GLU A 51 -1.02 -5.01 5.65
C GLU A 51 -0.83 -3.53 5.97
N ALA A 52 0.36 -3.13 6.43
CA ALA A 52 0.69 -1.73 6.68
C ALA A 52 0.55 -0.86 5.41
N GLY A 53 1.04 -1.35 4.27
CA GLY A 53 0.90 -0.64 2.98
C GLY A 53 -0.57 -0.49 2.54
N LEU A 54 -1.39 -1.53 2.74
CA LEU A 54 -2.84 -1.47 2.47
C LEU A 54 -3.55 -0.45 3.36
N LEU A 55 -3.18 -0.39 4.64
CA LEU A 55 -3.73 0.60 5.58
C LEU A 55 -3.37 2.03 5.19
N GLU A 56 -2.15 2.28 4.72
CA GLU A 56 -1.73 3.60 4.20
C GLU A 56 -2.53 4.00 2.96
N VAL A 57 -2.70 3.10 1.98
CA VAL A 57 -3.53 3.35 0.80
C VAL A 57 -4.97 3.65 1.22
N ARG A 58 -5.54 2.85 2.12
CA ARG A 58 -6.90 3.07 2.63
C ARG A 58 -7.03 4.42 3.32
N ALA A 59 -6.05 4.80 4.14
CA ALA A 59 -6.05 6.09 4.82
C ALA A 59 -5.99 7.25 3.81
N ALA A 60 -5.15 7.15 2.79
CA ALA A 60 -5.04 8.13 1.73
C ALA A 60 -6.35 8.27 0.92
N LEU A 61 -6.99 7.15 0.56
CA LEU A 61 -8.28 7.15 -0.12
C LEU A 61 -9.40 7.76 0.73
N LEU A 62 -9.44 7.47 2.04
CA LEU A 62 -10.39 8.07 2.97
C LEU A 62 -10.18 9.59 3.09
N GLN A 63 -8.93 10.05 3.13
CA GLN A 63 -8.61 11.48 3.11
C GLN A 63 -9.08 12.14 1.80
N MET A 64 -8.84 11.51 0.65
CA MET A 64 -9.35 12.01 -0.63
C MET A 64 -10.89 12.10 -0.65
N ALA A 65 -11.58 11.08 -0.15
CA ALA A 65 -13.04 11.06 -0.07
C ALA A 65 -13.56 12.20 0.83
N ALA A 66 -12.93 12.42 1.99
CA ALA A 66 -13.29 13.52 2.90
C ALA A 66 -13.03 14.89 2.26
N THR A 67 -11.90 15.06 1.57
CA THR A 67 -11.53 16.33 0.92
C THR A 67 -12.44 16.63 -0.29
N GLY A 68 -12.83 15.60 -1.05
CA GLY A 68 -13.79 15.73 -2.15
C GLY A 68 -15.23 16.00 -1.70
N HIS A 69 -15.60 15.61 -0.47
CA HIS A 69 -16.92 15.91 0.10
C HIS A 69 -17.02 17.36 0.60
N GLY A 70 -15.93 17.95 1.10
CA GLY A 70 -15.89 19.35 1.51
C GLY A 70 -16.08 20.34 0.36
N ALA A 71 -15.58 20.03 -0.83
CA ALA A 71 -15.71 20.89 -2.01
C ALA A 71 -17.13 20.95 -2.61
N ARG A 72 -17.99 19.95 -2.34
CA ARG A 72 -19.36 19.90 -2.86
C ARG A 72 -20.42 20.50 -1.93
N HIS A 73 -20.04 20.88 -0.71
CA HIS A 73 -20.94 21.48 0.28
C HIS A 73 -20.78 23.01 0.39
N SER A 74 -19.93 23.60 -0.46
CA SER A 74 -19.66 25.04 -0.51
C SER A 74 -19.94 25.67 -1.89
N ALA A 75 -20.76 25.01 -2.72
CA ALA A 75 -21.22 25.52 -4.01
C ALA A 75 -22.73 25.79 -3.97
#